data_AF-A0A6L6LD41-F1
#
_entry.id   AF-A0A6L6LD41-F1
#
_cell.length_a   1.000
_cell.length_b   1.000
_cell.length_c   1.000
_cell.angle_alpha   90.00
_cell.angle_beta   90.00
_cell.angle_gamma   90.00
#
_symmetry.space_group_name_H-M   'P 1'
#
loop_
_entity.id
_entity.type
_entity.pdbx_description
1 polymer ?
#
loop_
_entity_poly.entity_id
_entity_poly.type
_entity_poly.pdbx_seq_one_letter_code
_entity_poly.pdbx_strand_id
1 'polypeptide(L)'
;MDRNTIGNEIEAEINASYRYKNLRELIDILLSVIILKTGKKELVGIEERLYVSLGKIFDGETTINDIKLCLSNVIKIEPLLKKMILLIDEDEYDKIVQENLGLAHVITQLGLNPDNKKLDRKPEDYLCDGNYMEHVARSYALRNSESHTYVGWTRREIYTNLDSVLITCLRAVEINKKALISNLKKKSINNELNIENYLNEITQQLKKRMSRFIHIRGEENFSVLGSYVIEYQDDTSDSRRRKGTVEYLRDNSIPERRMMIWGEAGMGKTTTLEYLTYMDAKKRLKDSNYNIPVLVLLGVMTKATYTIKQYICDKLDIGVDICESLLEEGKINLFLDGLNEIPADAGGNLKTLRMREIKQLLRDYPKTFIIITNRPQDTSIL
;
A
#
# COMPACT_ATOMS: atom_id res chain seq x y z
N MET A 1 6.00 14.53 3.94
CA MET A 1 6.08 15.26 2.65
C MET A 1 5.43 14.41 1.56
N ASP A 2 4.59 14.98 0.70
CA ASP A 2 3.95 14.24 -0.39
C ASP A 2 4.92 13.99 -1.55
N ARG A 3 4.55 13.05 -2.43
CA ARG A 3 5.40 12.59 -3.54
C ARG A 3 5.81 13.70 -4.50
N ASN A 4 4.92 14.64 -4.79
CA ASN A 4 5.21 15.71 -5.74
C ASN A 4 6.25 16.66 -5.17
N THR A 5 6.08 17.03 -3.90
CA THR A 5 7.01 17.89 -3.17
C THR A 5 8.40 17.26 -3.06
N ILE A 6 8.52 15.99 -2.65
CA ILE A 6 9.81 15.27 -2.62
C ILE A 6 10.47 15.27 -4.01
N GLY A 7 9.69 15.00 -5.06
CA GLY A 7 10.23 15.01 -6.42
C GLY A 7 10.79 16.38 -6.82
N ASN A 8 10.15 17.48 -6.40
CA ASN A 8 10.58 18.84 -6.75
C ASN A 8 11.90 19.19 -6.05
N GLU A 9 12.02 18.82 -4.78
CA GLU A 9 13.23 19.06 -3.99
C GLU A 9 14.41 18.23 -4.52
N ILE A 10 14.18 16.96 -4.85
CA ILE A 10 15.21 16.13 -5.51
C ILE A 10 15.62 16.79 -6.82
N GLU A 11 14.66 17.16 -7.68
CA GLU A 11 14.97 17.79 -8.96
C GLU A 11 15.80 19.07 -8.78
N ALA A 12 15.43 19.94 -7.84
CA ALA A 12 16.15 21.16 -7.54
C ALA A 12 17.61 20.90 -7.10
N GLU A 13 17.84 19.89 -6.25
CA GLU A 13 19.16 19.53 -5.76
C GLU A 13 20.08 19.03 -6.90
N ILE A 14 19.61 18.07 -7.71
CA ILE A 14 20.49 17.37 -8.65
C ILE A 14 20.52 17.95 -10.07
N ASN A 15 19.62 18.87 -10.43
CA ASN A 15 19.52 19.41 -11.79
C ASN A 15 20.83 20.07 -12.29
N ALA A 16 21.62 20.65 -11.39
CA ALA A 16 22.91 21.23 -11.75
C ALA A 16 23.94 20.15 -12.16
N SER A 17 23.92 19.01 -11.47
CA SER A 17 24.91 17.92 -11.57
C SER A 17 24.50 16.84 -12.58
N TYR A 18 23.20 16.69 -12.87
CA TYR A 18 22.66 15.66 -13.75
C TYR A 18 21.66 16.25 -14.75
N ARG A 19 22.19 16.83 -15.82
CA ARG A 19 21.44 17.56 -16.85
C ARG A 19 20.75 16.62 -17.84
N TYR A 20 19.69 15.94 -17.40
CA TYR A 20 18.84 15.12 -18.25
C TYR A 20 17.58 15.88 -18.71
N LYS A 21 17.23 15.79 -20.00
CA LYS A 21 16.16 16.60 -20.62
C LYS A 21 14.77 16.38 -19.99
N ASN A 22 14.51 15.21 -19.41
CA ASN A 22 13.26 14.88 -18.70
C ASN A 22 13.56 14.39 -17.27
N LEU A 23 14.38 15.12 -16.52
CA LEU A 23 14.83 14.70 -15.19
C LEU A 23 13.67 14.36 -14.26
N ARG A 24 12.62 15.18 -14.27
CA ARG A 24 11.40 14.92 -13.50
C ARG A 24 10.80 13.54 -13.75
N GLU A 25 10.73 13.13 -15.01
CA GLU A 25 10.16 11.83 -15.38
C GLU A 25 10.98 10.67 -14.78
N LEU A 26 12.31 10.78 -14.77
CA LEU A 26 13.17 9.78 -14.15
C LEU A 26 12.98 9.73 -12.63
N ILE A 27 12.84 10.89 -11.98
CA ILE A 27 12.55 10.99 -10.55
C ILE A 27 11.20 10.35 -10.23
N ASP A 28 10.17 10.62 -11.03
CA ASP A 28 8.85 10.03 -10.81
C ASP A 28 8.90 8.50 -10.96
N ILE A 29 9.64 7.96 -11.93
CA ILE A 29 9.84 6.51 -12.07
C ILE A 29 10.61 5.96 -10.87
N LEU A 30 11.68 6.62 -10.43
CA LEU A 30 12.46 6.23 -9.26
C LEU A 30 11.58 6.16 -8.00
N LEU A 31 10.78 7.20 -7.74
CA LEU A 31 9.85 7.24 -6.61
C LEU A 31 8.80 6.13 -6.72
N SER A 32 8.30 5.85 -7.94
CA SER A 32 7.42 4.71 -8.19
C SER A 32 8.10 3.38 -7.84
N VAL A 33 9.37 3.17 -8.19
CA VAL A 33 10.13 1.97 -7.83
C VAL A 33 10.34 1.88 -6.31
N ILE A 34 10.66 2.99 -5.65
CA ILE A 34 10.88 3.05 -4.20
C ILE A 34 9.61 2.64 -3.47
N ILE A 35 8.47 3.26 -3.79
CA ILE A 35 7.19 3.05 -3.10
C ILE A 35 6.56 1.70 -3.43
N LEU A 36 6.83 1.16 -4.63
CA LEU A 36 6.27 -0.12 -5.06
C LEU A 36 6.72 -1.23 -4.11
N LYS A 37 5.82 -1.75 -3.28
CA LYS A 37 6.10 -2.91 -2.44
C LYS A 37 6.23 -4.17 -3.33
N THR A 38 7.10 -5.09 -2.92
CA THR A 38 7.47 -6.26 -3.76
C THR A 38 7.20 -7.60 -3.10
N GLY A 39 6.84 -7.63 -1.82
CA GLY A 39 6.61 -8.87 -1.06
C GLY A 39 7.87 -9.72 -0.79
N LYS A 40 9.03 -9.38 -1.37
CA LYS A 40 10.30 -10.09 -1.15
C LYS A 40 10.92 -9.64 0.18
N LYS A 41 11.14 -10.60 1.09
CA LYS A 41 11.65 -10.36 2.46
C LYS A 41 12.93 -9.50 2.50
N GLU A 42 13.83 -9.68 1.53
CA GLU A 42 15.12 -8.95 1.48
C GLU A 42 14.99 -7.47 1.09
N LEU A 43 13.86 -7.10 0.48
CA LEU A 43 13.58 -5.74 0.02
C LEU A 43 12.67 -4.96 0.97
N VAL A 44 12.27 -5.58 2.09
CA VAL A 44 11.35 -5.00 3.07
C VAL A 44 11.94 -3.74 3.69
N GLY A 45 11.15 -2.67 3.71
CA GLY A 45 11.48 -1.38 4.29
C GLY A 45 12.20 -0.42 3.35
N ILE A 46 12.38 -0.77 2.07
CA ILE A 46 12.72 0.22 1.04
C ILE A 46 11.54 1.18 0.86
N GLU A 47 10.32 0.65 0.71
CA GLU A 47 9.09 1.43 0.56
C GLU A 47 8.84 2.44 1.69
N GLU A 48 9.15 2.06 2.93
CA GLU A 48 8.82 2.83 4.12
C GLU A 48 10.03 3.64 4.61
N ARG A 49 11.17 3.01 4.86
CA ARG A 49 12.32 3.69 5.47
C ARG A 49 13.05 4.59 4.48
N LEU A 50 13.31 4.12 3.26
CA LEU A 50 14.01 4.94 2.26
C LEU A 50 13.15 6.14 1.85
N TYR A 51 11.86 5.93 1.57
CA TYR A 51 10.95 7.02 1.18
C TYR A 51 10.79 8.06 2.29
N VAL A 52 10.54 7.64 3.54
CA VAL A 52 10.43 8.55 4.68
C VAL A 52 11.75 9.27 4.94
N SER A 53 12.89 8.58 4.81
CA SER A 53 14.20 9.21 4.95
C SER A 53 14.49 10.25 3.87
N LEU A 54 14.13 10.00 2.60
CA LEU A 54 14.20 11.03 1.56
C LEU A 54 13.31 12.22 1.91
N GLY A 55 12.08 11.96 2.36
CA GLY A 55 11.16 13.00 2.81
C GLY A 55 11.72 13.89 3.91
N LYS A 56 12.43 13.32 4.89
CA LYS A 56 13.10 14.08 5.95
C LYS A 56 14.33 14.82 5.45
N ILE A 57 15.15 14.20 4.60
CA ILE A 57 16.39 14.83 4.11
C ILE A 57 16.09 16.10 3.30
N PHE A 58 15.04 16.06 2.49
CA PHE A 58 14.62 17.16 1.62
C PHE A 58 13.58 18.09 2.27
N ASP A 59 13.23 17.87 3.54
CA ASP A 59 12.40 18.81 4.28
C ASP A 59 13.30 19.92 4.84
N GLY A 60 13.04 21.16 4.41
CA GLY A 60 13.82 22.35 4.76
C GLY A 60 13.88 22.66 6.26
N GLU A 61 12.96 22.11 7.05
CA GLU A 61 12.93 22.27 8.51
C GLU A 61 13.78 21.21 9.26
N THR A 62 14.26 20.17 8.56
CA THR A 62 14.97 19.05 9.20
C THR A 62 16.40 19.43 9.61
N THR A 63 16.76 19.11 10.87
CA THR A 63 18.09 19.40 11.39
C THR A 63 19.16 18.49 10.76
N ILE A 64 20.42 18.96 10.70
CA ILE A 64 21.54 18.14 10.22
C ILE A 64 21.69 16.82 11.00
N ASN A 65 21.39 16.83 12.30
CA ASN A 65 21.46 15.62 13.12
C ASN A 65 20.38 14.61 12.69
N ASP A 66 19.16 15.07 12.42
CA ASP A 66 18.08 14.22 11.93
C ASP A 66 18.33 13.70 10.50
N ILE A 67 18.93 14.53 9.64
CA ILE A 67 19.42 14.13 8.31
C ILE A 67 20.41 12.96 8.47
N LYS A 68 21.40 13.09 9.37
CA LYS A 68 22.41 12.04 9.62
C LYS A 68 21.80 10.71 10.05
N LEU A 69 20.72 10.73 10.83
CA LEU A 69 19.97 9.52 11.22
C LEU A 69 19.29 8.83 10.02
N CYS A 70 18.93 9.60 9.00
CA CYS A 70 18.25 9.10 7.80
C CYS A 70 19.21 8.57 6.73
N LEU A 71 20.50 8.99 6.75
CA LEU A 71 21.47 8.65 5.70
C LEU A 71 21.69 7.15 5.51
N SER A 72 21.66 6.37 6.59
CA SER A 72 21.86 4.92 6.52
C SER A 72 20.83 4.20 5.64
N ASN A 73 19.61 4.76 5.56
CA ASN A 73 18.53 4.21 4.73
C ASN A 73 18.67 4.61 3.25
N VAL A 74 19.36 5.71 2.96
CA VAL A 74 19.46 6.28 1.60
C VAL A 74 20.76 5.91 0.91
N ILE A 75 21.87 5.99 1.63
CA ILE A 75 23.22 5.78 1.07
C ILE A 75 23.45 4.32 0.66
N LYS A 76 22.80 3.37 1.34
CA LYS A 76 22.91 1.95 1.00
C LYS A 76 22.02 1.63 -0.21
N ILE A 77 22.59 1.83 -1.40
CA ILE A 77 21.87 1.71 -2.68
C ILE A 77 21.59 0.27 -3.13
N GLU A 78 22.33 -0.71 -2.64
CA GLU A 78 22.25 -2.10 -3.11
C GLU A 78 20.82 -2.68 -3.07
N PRO A 79 20.04 -2.55 -1.97
CA PRO A 79 18.68 -3.06 -1.94
C PRO A 79 17.77 -2.40 -2.99
N LEU A 80 17.91 -1.09 -3.22
CA LEU A 80 17.13 -0.38 -4.23
C LEU A 80 17.49 -0.81 -5.65
N LEU A 81 18.78 -1.01 -5.92
CA LEU A 81 19.22 -1.51 -7.22
C LEU A 81 18.80 -2.97 -7.46
N LYS A 82 18.86 -3.84 -6.44
CA LYS A 82 18.29 -5.20 -6.52
C LYS A 82 16.78 -5.15 -6.80
N LYS A 83 16.06 -4.21 -6.18
CA LYS A 83 14.64 -3.98 -6.46
C LYS A 83 14.39 -3.57 -7.91
N MET A 84 15.26 -2.76 -8.51
CA MET A 84 15.17 -2.46 -9.95
C MET A 84 15.39 -3.73 -10.80
N ILE A 85 16.39 -4.56 -10.47
CA ILE A 85 16.60 -5.84 -11.16
C ILE A 85 15.35 -6.72 -11.07
N LEU A 86 14.77 -6.89 -9.88
CA LEU A 86 13.50 -7.65 -9.73
C LEU A 86 12.38 -7.16 -10.66
N LEU A 87 12.31 -5.85 -10.90
CA LEU A 87 11.31 -5.28 -11.80
C LEU A 87 11.68 -5.40 -13.27
N ILE A 88 12.93 -5.66 -13.61
CA ILE A 88 13.41 -5.82 -14.98
C ILE A 88 13.41 -7.31 -15.36
N ASP A 89 13.98 -8.14 -14.50
CA ASP A 89 14.23 -9.56 -14.64
C ASP A 89 14.17 -10.25 -13.26
N GLU A 90 13.08 -10.96 -12.99
CA GLU A 90 12.87 -11.65 -11.71
C GLU A 90 13.79 -12.87 -11.55
N ASP A 91 14.14 -13.55 -12.65
CA ASP A 91 15.02 -14.72 -12.62
C ASP A 91 16.46 -14.32 -12.24
N GLU A 92 16.96 -13.21 -12.80
CA GLU A 92 18.28 -12.68 -12.43
C GLU A 92 18.29 -12.15 -10.99
N TYR A 93 17.19 -11.56 -10.51
CA TYR A 93 17.08 -11.19 -9.09
C TYR A 93 17.15 -12.41 -8.18
N ASP A 94 16.39 -13.46 -8.48
CA ASP A 94 16.37 -14.68 -7.65
C ASP A 94 17.74 -15.36 -7.66
N LYS A 95 18.46 -15.34 -8.78
CA LYS A 95 19.87 -15.77 -8.87
C LYS A 95 20.79 -14.95 -7.97
N ILE A 96 20.69 -13.61 -8.00
CA ILE A 96 21.50 -12.71 -7.15
C ILE A 96 21.30 -13.03 -5.68
N VAL A 97 20.07 -13.31 -5.25
CA VAL A 97 19.76 -13.69 -3.87
C VAL A 97 20.31 -15.08 -3.53
N GLN A 98 20.07 -16.07 -4.40
CA GLN A 98 20.51 -17.46 -4.18
C GLN A 98 22.04 -17.61 -4.13
N GLU A 99 22.75 -16.92 -5.01
CA GLU A 99 24.22 -16.95 -5.10
C GLU A 99 24.89 -15.88 -4.20
N ASN A 100 24.10 -15.09 -3.46
CA ASN A 100 24.57 -14.00 -2.60
C ASN A 100 25.50 -13.01 -3.34
N LEU A 101 25.12 -12.62 -4.56
CA LEU A 101 25.89 -11.69 -5.39
C LEU A 101 25.74 -10.26 -4.85
N GLY A 102 26.88 -9.60 -4.64
CA GLY A 102 26.95 -8.26 -4.05
C GLY A 102 26.73 -7.11 -5.05
N LEU A 103 26.80 -5.88 -4.54
CA LEU A 103 26.55 -4.64 -5.30
C LEU A 103 27.31 -4.51 -6.63
N ALA A 104 28.53 -5.05 -6.74
CA ALA A 104 29.30 -4.97 -7.99
C ALA A 104 28.61 -5.71 -9.14
N HIS A 105 28.04 -6.89 -8.86
CA HIS A 105 27.26 -7.65 -9.85
C HIS A 105 25.99 -6.90 -10.23
N VAL A 106 25.29 -6.35 -9.23
CA VAL A 106 24.07 -5.55 -9.42
C VAL A 106 24.32 -4.33 -10.32
N ILE A 107 25.44 -3.63 -10.12
CA ILE A 107 25.88 -2.50 -10.96
C ILE A 107 26.09 -2.95 -12.41
N THR A 108 26.74 -4.09 -12.62
CA THR A 108 26.97 -4.65 -13.95
C THR A 108 25.66 -5.05 -14.63
N GLN A 109 24.76 -5.74 -13.93
CA GLN A 109 23.46 -6.18 -14.48
C GLN A 109 22.56 -5.01 -14.89
N LEU A 110 22.60 -3.91 -14.14
CA LEU A 110 21.85 -2.70 -14.48
C LEU A 110 22.52 -1.87 -15.60
N GLY A 111 23.67 -2.28 -16.10
CA GLY A 111 24.41 -1.60 -17.17
C GLY A 111 25.10 -0.31 -16.72
N LEU A 112 25.29 -0.10 -15.42
CA LEU A 112 25.89 1.13 -14.86
C LEU A 112 27.41 1.23 -15.10
N ASN A 113 28.08 0.11 -15.36
CA ASN A 113 29.53 0.05 -15.60
C ASN A 113 29.85 -0.72 -16.91
N PRO A 114 29.47 -0.17 -18.08
CA PRO A 114 29.58 -0.88 -19.36
C PRO A 114 31.03 -1.17 -19.76
N ASP A 115 31.98 -0.32 -19.32
CA ASP A 115 33.41 -0.44 -19.64
C ASP A 115 34.16 -1.33 -18.64
N ASN A 116 33.47 -1.97 -17.69
CA ASN A 116 34.06 -2.78 -16.61
C ASN A 116 35.20 -2.07 -15.86
N LYS A 117 35.01 -0.80 -15.55
CA LYS A 117 35.95 0.03 -14.78
C LYS A 117 36.04 -0.45 -13.33
N LYS A 118 37.20 -0.24 -12.71
CA LYS A 118 37.48 -0.63 -11.33
C LYS A 118 36.71 0.24 -10.33
N LEU A 119 35.77 -0.35 -9.59
CA LEU A 119 34.91 0.38 -8.65
C LEU A 119 35.59 0.75 -7.33
N ASP A 120 36.74 0.15 -7.02
CA ASP A 120 37.54 0.39 -5.80
C ASP A 120 38.54 1.56 -5.93
N ARG A 121 38.60 2.20 -7.11
CA ARG A 121 39.39 3.42 -7.31
C ARG A 121 38.76 4.64 -6.63
N LYS A 122 39.56 5.70 -6.47
CA LYS A 122 39.04 6.97 -5.95
C LYS A 122 38.01 7.52 -6.93
N PRO A 123 36.82 7.95 -6.47
CA PRO A 123 35.80 8.52 -7.35
C PRO A 123 36.33 9.64 -8.25
N GLU A 124 37.25 10.44 -7.72
CA GLU A 124 37.87 11.57 -8.40
C GLU A 124 38.69 11.16 -9.64
N ASP A 125 39.13 9.90 -9.72
CA ASP A 125 39.82 9.35 -10.90
C ASP A 125 38.88 9.24 -12.12
N TYR A 126 37.57 9.36 -11.90
CA TYR A 126 36.51 9.27 -12.92
C TYR A 126 35.78 10.60 -13.16
N LEU A 127 36.37 11.73 -12.76
CA LEU A 127 35.83 13.05 -13.05
C LEU A 127 35.57 13.22 -14.55
N CYS A 128 34.41 13.79 -14.90
CA CYS A 128 33.95 14.01 -16.27
C CYS A 128 33.75 12.74 -17.12
N ASP A 129 33.71 11.56 -16.50
CA ASP A 129 33.41 10.32 -17.22
C ASP A 129 31.98 10.32 -17.79
N GLY A 130 31.83 10.00 -19.07
CA GLY A 130 30.53 10.04 -19.76
C GLY A 130 29.49 9.05 -19.23
N ASN A 131 29.91 8.04 -18.45
CA ASN A 131 29.02 7.08 -17.81
C ASN A 131 28.74 7.42 -16.33
N TYR A 132 29.09 8.62 -15.87
CA TYR A 132 28.91 9.06 -14.49
C TYR A 132 29.64 8.17 -13.47
N MET A 133 30.79 7.61 -13.88
CA MET A 133 31.54 6.64 -13.07
C MET A 133 32.08 7.22 -11.76
N GLU A 134 32.28 8.54 -11.66
CA GLU A 134 32.55 9.20 -10.38
C GLU A 134 31.44 8.90 -9.37
N HIS A 135 30.18 9.07 -9.78
CA HIS A 135 29.04 8.86 -8.90
C HIS A 135 28.85 7.38 -8.57
N VAL A 136 28.99 6.49 -9.57
CA VAL A 136 28.90 5.04 -9.37
C VAL A 136 29.98 4.54 -8.41
N ALA A 137 31.23 4.98 -8.58
CA ALA A 137 32.34 4.61 -7.70
C ALA A 137 32.16 5.17 -6.28
N ARG A 138 31.70 6.44 -6.15
CA ARG A 138 31.40 7.04 -4.84
C ARG A 138 30.30 6.25 -4.13
N SER A 139 29.19 5.96 -4.79
CA SER A 139 28.11 5.16 -4.22
C SER A 139 28.53 3.73 -3.88
N TYR A 140 29.41 3.12 -4.68
CA TYR A 140 29.97 1.80 -4.39
C TYR A 140 30.88 1.82 -3.14
N ALA A 141 31.69 2.86 -2.96
CA ALA A 141 32.54 3.01 -1.78
C ALA A 141 31.70 3.15 -0.49
N LEU A 142 30.53 3.79 -0.58
CA LEU A 142 29.62 3.99 0.54
C LEU A 142 28.92 2.70 1.03
N ARG A 143 29.03 1.58 0.32
CA ARG A 143 28.38 0.31 0.70
C ARG A 143 28.79 -0.19 2.09
N ASN A 144 30.03 0.12 2.49
CA ASN A 144 30.60 -0.27 3.79
C ASN A 144 30.51 0.85 4.84
N SER A 145 29.83 1.96 4.53
CA SER A 145 29.66 3.05 5.49
C SER A 145 28.67 2.69 6.59
N GLU A 146 29.07 2.91 7.84
CA GLU A 146 28.26 2.64 9.03
C GLU A 146 27.73 3.93 9.66
N SER A 147 26.66 3.83 10.45
CA SER A 147 25.98 4.99 11.04
C SER A 147 26.89 5.94 11.83
N HIS A 148 27.96 5.42 12.45
CA HIS A 148 28.93 6.22 13.18
C HIS A 148 29.86 7.04 12.26
N THR A 149 30.04 6.64 11.00
CA THR A 149 30.88 7.38 10.03
C THR A 149 30.26 8.71 9.62
N TYR A 150 28.92 8.82 9.61
CA TYR A 150 28.21 10.02 9.18
C TYR A 150 28.25 11.16 10.22
N VAL A 151 28.57 10.86 11.48
CA VAL A 151 28.61 11.85 12.57
C VAL A 151 29.63 12.94 12.26
N GLY A 152 30.77 12.57 11.67
CA GLY A 152 31.84 13.50 11.30
C GLY A 152 31.60 14.30 10.02
N TRP A 153 30.58 13.97 9.23
CA TRP A 153 30.37 14.62 7.94
C TRP A 153 29.81 16.04 8.10
N THR A 154 30.38 16.94 7.32
CA THR A 154 29.88 18.29 7.07
C THR A 154 28.64 18.25 6.17
N ARG A 155 27.86 19.33 6.16
CA ARG A 155 26.70 19.45 5.27
C ARG A 155 27.11 19.23 3.81
N ARG A 156 28.23 19.80 3.37
CA ARG A 156 28.75 19.65 2.01
C ARG A 156 29.04 18.19 1.65
N GLU A 157 29.69 17.44 2.55
CA GLU A 157 30.00 16.02 2.32
C GLU A 157 28.73 15.16 2.26
N ILE A 158 27.73 15.46 3.09
CA ILE A 158 26.44 14.77 3.05
C ILE A 158 25.80 14.90 1.67
N TYR A 159 25.63 16.13 1.18
CA TYR A 159 24.97 16.36 -0.11
C TYR A 159 25.81 15.87 -1.29
N THR A 160 27.14 15.99 -1.24
CA THR A 160 28.02 15.40 -2.28
C THR A 160 27.84 13.88 -2.40
N ASN A 161 27.71 13.18 -1.27
CA ASN A 161 27.50 11.73 -1.27
C ASN A 161 26.06 11.36 -1.66
N LEU A 162 25.07 12.14 -1.20
CA LEU A 162 23.67 11.97 -1.54
C LEU A 162 23.43 12.16 -3.04
N ASP A 163 24.04 13.18 -3.65
CA ASP A 163 23.98 13.44 -5.08
C ASP A 163 24.51 12.25 -5.86
N SER A 164 25.69 11.73 -5.51
CA SER A 164 26.22 10.54 -6.19
C SER A 164 25.30 9.34 -6.09
N VAL A 165 24.67 9.13 -4.93
CA VAL A 165 23.69 8.07 -4.71
C VAL A 165 22.45 8.26 -5.58
N LEU A 166 21.88 9.46 -5.60
CA LEU A 166 20.68 9.77 -6.39
C LEU A 166 20.97 9.68 -7.89
N ILE A 167 22.11 10.21 -8.34
CA ILE A 167 22.55 10.17 -9.74
C ILE A 167 22.76 8.72 -10.17
N THR A 168 23.40 7.88 -9.34
CA THR A 168 23.57 6.45 -9.64
C THR A 168 22.22 5.74 -9.81
N CYS A 169 21.27 6.00 -8.91
CA CYS A 169 19.92 5.43 -9.00
C CYS A 169 19.14 5.94 -10.22
N LEU A 170 19.22 7.23 -10.53
CA LEU A 170 18.55 7.82 -11.69
C LEU A 170 19.16 7.35 -12.99
N ARG A 171 20.48 7.15 -13.03
CA ARG A 171 21.16 6.56 -14.19
C ARG A 171 20.71 5.12 -14.42
N ALA A 172 20.53 4.34 -13.34
CA ALA A 172 19.97 2.99 -13.45
C ALA A 172 18.54 3.01 -14.02
N VAL A 173 17.72 3.96 -13.58
CA VAL A 173 16.37 4.19 -14.11
C VAL A 173 16.42 4.62 -15.57
N GLU A 174 17.33 5.51 -15.96
CA GLU A 174 17.49 6.00 -17.32
C GLU A 174 17.83 4.85 -18.28
N ILE A 175 18.83 4.04 -17.95
CA ILE A 175 19.28 2.89 -18.76
C ILE A 175 18.13 1.87 -18.91
N ASN A 176 17.40 1.61 -17.84
CA ASN A 176 16.39 0.56 -17.78
C ASN A 176 14.94 1.07 -17.93
N LYS A 177 14.78 2.33 -18.38
CA LYS A 177 13.50 3.06 -18.36
C LYS A 177 12.36 2.27 -19.00
N LYS A 178 12.60 1.69 -20.18
CA LYS A 178 11.58 0.97 -20.95
C LYS A 178 11.08 -0.27 -20.19
N ALA A 179 11.99 -1.07 -19.63
CA ALA A 179 11.64 -2.27 -18.87
C ALA A 179 10.89 -1.91 -17.59
N LEU A 180 11.40 -0.94 -16.83
CA LEU A 180 10.79 -0.46 -15.58
C LEU A 180 9.36 0.06 -15.81
N ILE A 181 9.15 0.95 -16.79
CA ILE A 181 7.81 1.48 -17.10
C ILE A 181 6.86 0.34 -17.52
N SER A 182 7.31 -0.58 -18.38
CA SER A 182 6.50 -1.71 -18.83
C SER A 182 6.04 -2.57 -17.65
N ASN A 183 6.95 -2.94 -16.75
CA ASN A 183 6.63 -3.84 -15.65
C ASN A 183 5.86 -3.14 -14.51
N LEU A 184 6.10 -1.85 -14.28
CA LEU A 184 5.26 -1.02 -13.41
C LEU A 184 3.81 -0.96 -13.92
N LYS A 185 3.61 -0.75 -15.23
CA LYS A 185 2.28 -0.75 -15.86
C LYS A 185 1.61 -2.11 -15.78
N LYS A 186 2.32 -3.20 -16.10
CA LYS A 186 1.78 -4.58 -16.02
C LYS A 186 1.26 -4.90 -14.62
N LYS A 187 2.05 -4.59 -13.57
CA LYS A 187 1.61 -4.81 -12.18
C LYS A 187 0.35 -4.01 -11.85
N SER A 188 0.29 -2.73 -12.23
CA SER A 188 -0.90 -1.91 -12.03
C SER A 188 -2.14 -2.46 -12.77
N ILE A 189 -1.98 -2.94 -14.00
CA ILE A 189 -3.07 -3.51 -14.81
C ILE A 189 -3.55 -4.82 -14.23
N ASN A 190 -2.64 -5.72 -13.83
CA ASN A 190 -3.01 -7.01 -13.23
C ASN A 190 -3.84 -6.83 -11.95
N ASN A 191 -3.47 -5.87 -11.10
CA ASN A 191 -4.23 -5.57 -9.90
C ASN A 191 -5.67 -5.13 -10.23
N GLU A 192 -5.84 -4.26 -11.22
CA GLU A 192 -7.18 -3.80 -11.64
C GLU A 192 -8.01 -4.94 -12.25
N LEU A 193 -7.39 -5.83 -13.04
CA LEU A 193 -8.05 -7.03 -13.58
C LEU A 193 -8.49 -7.99 -12.47
N ASN A 194 -7.66 -8.18 -11.44
CA ASN A 194 -8.00 -9.04 -10.30
C ASN A 194 -9.20 -8.46 -9.52
N ILE A 195 -9.22 -7.15 -9.32
CA ILE A 195 -10.36 -6.45 -8.70
C ILE A 195 -11.61 -6.62 -9.59
N GLU A 196 -11.52 -6.41 -10.90
CA GLU A 196 -12.65 -6.59 -11.81
C GLU A 196 -13.21 -8.02 -11.78
N ASN A 197 -12.34 -9.03 -11.77
CA ASN A 197 -12.72 -10.44 -11.63
C ASN A 197 -13.48 -10.69 -10.33
N TYR A 198 -12.95 -10.21 -9.21
CA TYR A 198 -13.61 -10.29 -7.90
C TYR A 198 -15.02 -9.65 -7.90
N LEU A 199 -15.16 -8.47 -8.48
CA LEU A 199 -16.45 -7.77 -8.55
C LEU A 199 -17.45 -8.52 -9.44
N ASN A 200 -16.98 -9.06 -10.56
CA ASN A 200 -17.81 -9.90 -11.42
C ASN A 200 -18.29 -11.16 -10.70
N GLU A 201 -17.43 -11.82 -9.92
CA GLU A 201 -17.83 -12.97 -9.10
C GLU A 201 -18.91 -12.61 -8.07
N ILE A 202 -18.76 -11.51 -7.32
CA ILE A 202 -19.80 -11.03 -6.39
C ILE A 202 -21.13 -10.86 -7.10
N THR A 203 -21.13 -10.16 -8.24
CA THR A 203 -22.37 -9.86 -8.96
C THR A 203 -23.04 -11.13 -9.50
N GLN A 204 -22.26 -12.13 -9.92
CA GLN A 204 -22.79 -13.43 -10.37
C GLN A 204 -23.32 -14.27 -9.20
N GLN A 205 -22.59 -14.33 -8.08
CA GLN A 205 -23.00 -15.10 -6.90
C GLN A 205 -24.34 -14.58 -6.34
N LEU A 206 -24.49 -13.26 -6.22
CA LEU A 206 -25.73 -12.68 -5.71
C LEU A 206 -26.89 -12.90 -6.70
N LYS A 207 -26.67 -12.69 -8.01
CA LYS A 207 -27.68 -13.03 -9.05
C LYS A 207 -28.14 -14.49 -8.96
N LYS A 208 -27.21 -15.43 -8.76
CA LYS A 208 -27.51 -16.86 -8.62
C LYS A 208 -28.25 -17.19 -7.33
N ARG A 209 -27.97 -16.49 -6.22
CA ARG A 209 -28.74 -16.63 -4.97
C ARG A 209 -30.14 -16.02 -5.14
N MET A 210 -30.25 -14.86 -5.76
CA MET A 210 -31.53 -14.21 -6.07
C MET A 210 -32.41 -15.07 -6.96
N SER A 211 -31.85 -15.73 -7.98
CA SER A 211 -32.61 -16.61 -8.88
C SER A 211 -33.13 -17.91 -8.23
N ARG A 212 -32.69 -18.23 -7.01
CA ARG A 212 -33.16 -19.40 -6.24
C ARG A 212 -34.38 -19.09 -5.38
N PHE A 213 -34.73 -17.81 -5.20
CA PHE A 213 -35.95 -17.44 -4.50
C PHE A 213 -37.14 -17.67 -5.44
N ILE A 214 -38.07 -18.52 -5.03
CA ILE A 214 -39.32 -18.76 -5.75
C ILE A 214 -40.16 -17.49 -5.60
N HIS A 215 -40.47 -16.83 -6.72
CA HIS A 215 -41.43 -15.73 -6.76
C HIS A 215 -42.82 -16.25 -6.34
N ILE A 216 -43.16 -16.13 -5.06
CA ILE A 216 -44.56 -16.17 -4.64
C ILE A 216 -45.14 -14.82 -5.06
N ARG A 217 -46.11 -14.82 -5.98
CA ARG A 217 -46.70 -13.63 -6.62
C ARG A 217 -46.83 -12.44 -5.65
N GLY A 218 -45.87 -11.55 -5.75
CA GLY A 218 -45.77 -10.25 -5.10
C GLY A 218 -44.56 -9.58 -5.73
N GLU A 219 -44.74 -8.42 -6.34
CA GLU A 219 -43.61 -7.63 -6.85
C GLU A 219 -42.76 -7.19 -5.65
N GLU A 220 -41.63 -7.86 -5.42
CA GLU A 220 -40.65 -7.39 -4.47
C GLU A 220 -40.02 -6.10 -5.01
N ASN A 221 -40.38 -4.96 -4.42
CA ASN A 221 -39.71 -3.71 -4.72
C ASN A 221 -38.37 -3.68 -3.98
N PHE A 222 -37.29 -4.08 -4.67
CA PHE A 222 -35.93 -4.18 -4.11
C PHE A 222 -35.38 -2.85 -3.58
N SER A 223 -36.00 -1.70 -3.86
CA SER A 223 -35.69 -0.43 -3.18
C SER A 223 -35.99 -0.48 -1.67
N VAL A 224 -36.78 -1.45 -1.22
CA VAL A 224 -37.19 -1.64 0.19
C VAL A 224 -36.16 -2.49 0.97
N LEU A 225 -35.21 -3.16 0.30
CA LEU A 225 -34.12 -3.91 0.95
C LEU A 225 -33.04 -3.03 1.57
N GLY A 226 -33.02 -1.73 1.26
CA GLY A 226 -32.24 -0.76 2.02
C GLY A 226 -32.81 -0.68 3.43
N SER A 227 -32.39 -1.58 4.31
CA SER A 227 -32.93 -1.72 5.67
C SER A 227 -33.03 -0.35 6.31
N TYR A 228 -34.24 0.05 6.67
CA TYR A 228 -34.46 1.31 7.36
C TYR A 228 -33.90 1.16 8.77
N VAL A 229 -32.92 2.00 9.10
CA VAL A 229 -32.23 1.99 10.39
C VAL A 229 -32.41 3.35 11.06
N ILE A 230 -32.49 3.30 12.39
CA ILE A 230 -32.54 4.47 13.26
C ILE A 230 -31.35 4.36 14.19
N GLU A 231 -30.56 5.43 14.26
CA GLU A 231 -29.43 5.51 15.17
C GLU A 231 -29.89 5.44 16.64
N TYR A 232 -29.24 4.56 17.40
CA TYR A 232 -29.40 4.48 18.86
C TYR A 232 -28.47 5.51 19.50
N GLN A 233 -29.00 6.37 20.38
CA GLN A 233 -28.21 7.35 21.14
C GLN A 233 -28.10 6.93 22.59
N ASP A 234 -26.93 7.13 23.19
CA ASP A 234 -26.80 7.28 24.64
C ASP A 234 -27.42 8.63 25.05
N ASP A 235 -28.14 8.65 26.16
CA ASP A 235 -28.98 9.77 26.66
C ASP A 235 -28.22 11.10 26.94
N THR A 236 -26.95 11.22 26.55
CA THR A 236 -26.04 12.31 26.93
C THR A 236 -25.70 13.30 25.80
N SER A 237 -26.23 13.14 24.58
CA SER A 237 -25.94 14.06 23.46
C SER A 237 -27.19 14.65 22.78
N ASP A 238 -27.22 15.98 22.66
CA ASP A 238 -28.30 16.80 22.06
C ASP A 238 -28.39 16.72 20.51
N SER A 239 -27.80 15.68 19.91
CA SER A 239 -27.77 15.53 18.45
C SER A 239 -29.10 14.99 17.91
N ARG A 240 -29.51 15.40 16.69
CA ARG A 240 -30.73 14.85 16.07
C ARG A 240 -30.47 13.40 15.62
N ARG A 241 -31.30 12.45 16.07
CA ARG A 241 -31.26 11.04 15.63
C ARG A 241 -31.27 10.93 14.10
N ARG A 242 -30.25 10.27 13.54
CA ARG A 242 -30.16 9.96 12.11
C ARG A 242 -31.09 8.78 11.79
N LYS A 243 -31.85 8.89 10.69
CA LYS A 243 -32.79 7.84 10.23
C LYS A 243 -32.84 7.77 8.72
N GLY A 244 -32.95 6.58 8.16
CA GLY A 244 -32.97 6.36 6.72
C GLY A 244 -32.58 4.93 6.35
N THR A 245 -32.41 4.67 5.06
CA THR A 245 -31.80 3.40 4.62
C THR A 245 -30.31 3.40 4.97
N VAL A 246 -29.73 2.21 5.16
CA VAL A 246 -28.29 2.07 5.41
C VAL A 246 -27.44 2.77 4.33
N GLU A 247 -27.82 2.66 3.06
CA GLU A 247 -27.14 3.33 1.94
C GLU A 247 -27.21 4.86 2.07
N TYR A 248 -28.39 5.41 2.36
CA TYR A 248 -28.56 6.86 2.52
C TYR A 248 -27.72 7.40 3.68
N LEU A 249 -27.76 6.73 4.83
CA LEU A 249 -27.01 7.16 6.02
C LEU A 249 -25.50 7.10 5.79
N ARG A 250 -25.02 6.01 5.16
CA ARG A 250 -23.63 5.84 4.78
C ARG A 250 -23.13 6.98 3.89
N ASP A 251 -23.90 7.33 2.87
CA ASP A 251 -23.45 8.27 1.83
C ASP A 251 -23.61 9.74 2.26
N ASN A 252 -24.55 10.06 3.17
CA ASN A 252 -24.95 11.45 3.44
C ASN A 252 -24.87 11.89 4.90
N SER A 253 -24.83 10.95 5.86
CA SER A 253 -25.10 11.29 7.26
C SER A 253 -24.05 10.81 8.25
N ILE A 254 -23.06 10.02 7.81
CA ILE A 254 -22.02 9.44 8.69
C ILE A 254 -20.63 9.92 8.25
N PRO A 255 -20.22 11.14 8.65
CA PRO A 255 -18.89 11.66 8.35
C PRO A 255 -17.78 10.86 9.03
N GLU A 256 -18.10 10.14 10.11
CA GLU A 256 -17.15 9.31 10.86
C GLU A 256 -16.70 8.07 10.06
N ARG A 257 -17.40 7.72 8.98
CA ARG A 257 -17.13 6.55 8.14
C ARG A 257 -17.16 5.22 8.89
N ARG A 258 -17.93 5.16 9.99
CA ARG A 258 -18.09 4.00 10.86
C ARG A 258 -19.56 3.80 11.14
N MET A 259 -20.03 2.57 10.99
CA MET A 259 -21.41 2.21 11.30
C MET A 259 -21.45 0.83 11.97
N MET A 260 -22.26 0.68 13.00
CA MET A 260 -22.57 -0.62 13.58
C MET A 260 -24.07 -0.90 13.42
N ILE A 261 -24.41 -2.06 12.84
CA ILE A 261 -25.79 -2.48 12.60
C ILE A 261 -26.15 -3.55 13.62
N TRP A 262 -27.07 -3.21 14.52
CA TRP A 262 -27.62 -4.14 15.50
C TRP A 262 -28.96 -4.67 15.04
N GLY A 263 -29.20 -5.95 15.33
CA GLY A 263 -30.50 -6.57 15.05
C GLY A 263 -30.52 -8.03 15.47
N GLU A 264 -31.70 -8.54 15.74
CA GLU A 264 -31.90 -9.94 16.13
C GLU A 264 -31.56 -10.92 14.99
N ALA A 265 -31.48 -12.21 15.33
CA ALA A 265 -31.34 -13.27 14.34
C ALA A 265 -32.50 -13.21 13.32
N GLY A 266 -32.20 -13.36 12.03
CA GLY A 266 -33.21 -13.30 10.96
C GLY A 266 -33.65 -11.89 10.54
N MET A 267 -33.18 -10.81 11.18
CA MET A 267 -33.53 -9.42 10.83
C MET A 267 -32.85 -8.89 9.56
N GLY A 268 -32.21 -9.76 8.77
CA GLY A 268 -31.64 -9.40 7.47
C GLY A 268 -30.26 -8.74 7.48
N LYS A 269 -29.55 -8.64 8.62
CA LYS A 269 -28.21 -7.98 8.72
C LYS A 269 -27.20 -8.42 7.64
N THR A 270 -26.95 -9.72 7.54
CA THR A 270 -26.07 -10.32 6.53
C THR A 270 -26.57 -10.00 5.12
N THR A 271 -27.87 -10.13 4.89
CA THR A 271 -28.52 -9.83 3.60
C THR A 271 -28.34 -8.37 3.21
N THR A 272 -28.41 -7.43 4.15
CA THR A 272 -28.14 -6.00 3.94
C THR A 272 -26.69 -5.78 3.51
N LEU A 273 -25.71 -6.38 4.20
CA LEU A 273 -24.30 -6.26 3.83
C LEU A 273 -24.00 -6.89 2.46
N GLU A 274 -24.57 -8.05 2.16
CA GLU A 274 -24.46 -8.70 0.85
C GLU A 274 -25.05 -7.82 -0.27
N TYR A 275 -26.21 -7.19 -0.02
CA TYR A 275 -26.84 -6.27 -0.96
C TYR A 275 -26.00 -5.01 -1.20
N LEU A 276 -25.46 -4.40 -0.14
CA LEU A 276 -24.56 -3.24 -0.26
C LEU A 276 -23.29 -3.60 -1.04
N THR A 277 -22.70 -4.77 -0.76
CA THR A 277 -21.53 -5.29 -1.49
C THR A 277 -21.84 -5.42 -2.98
N TYR A 278 -23.00 -5.96 -3.33
CA TYR A 278 -23.45 -6.09 -4.70
C TYR A 278 -23.66 -4.74 -5.41
N MET A 279 -24.32 -3.80 -4.73
CA MET A 279 -24.61 -2.47 -5.30
C MET A 279 -23.33 -1.68 -5.54
N ASP A 280 -22.43 -1.66 -4.56
CA ASP A 280 -21.13 -1.01 -4.70
C ASP A 280 -20.29 -1.69 -5.79
N ALA A 281 -20.35 -3.02 -5.93
CA ALA A 281 -19.61 -3.73 -6.97
C ALA A 281 -20.08 -3.33 -8.37
N LYS A 282 -21.39 -3.18 -8.57
CA LYS A 282 -21.94 -2.68 -9.85
C LYS A 282 -21.56 -1.23 -10.13
N LYS A 283 -21.48 -0.38 -9.10
CA LYS A 283 -21.01 1.01 -9.26
C LYS A 283 -19.53 1.00 -9.68
N ARG A 284 -18.69 0.20 -8.99
CA ARG A 284 -17.26 0.08 -9.28
C ARG A 284 -16.91 -0.54 -10.63
N LEU A 285 -17.71 -1.51 -11.10
CA LEU A 285 -17.57 -2.07 -12.45
C LEU A 285 -17.92 -1.07 -13.57
N LYS A 286 -18.72 -0.05 -13.27
CA LYS A 286 -19.08 1.01 -14.23
C LYS A 286 -18.12 2.19 -14.20
N ASP A 287 -17.60 2.52 -13.03
CA ASP A 287 -16.68 3.63 -12.82
C ASP A 287 -15.66 3.27 -11.74
N SER A 288 -14.38 3.28 -12.14
CA SER A 288 -13.25 2.90 -11.29
C SER A 288 -12.98 3.84 -10.12
N ASN A 289 -13.62 5.01 -10.10
CA ASN A 289 -13.51 5.98 -9.02
C ASN A 289 -14.29 5.58 -7.76
N TYR A 290 -15.27 4.68 -7.87
CA TYR A 290 -15.98 4.17 -6.71
C TYR A 290 -15.10 3.28 -5.84
N ASN A 291 -15.51 3.08 -4.60
CA ASN A 291 -14.80 2.22 -3.67
C ASN A 291 -15.06 0.74 -3.98
N ILE A 292 -14.06 -0.09 -3.69
CA ILE A 292 -14.10 -1.54 -3.81
C ILE A 292 -14.81 -2.10 -2.57
N PRO A 293 -15.99 -2.74 -2.69
CA PRO A 293 -16.66 -3.34 -1.54
C PRO A 293 -16.01 -4.67 -1.17
N VAL A 294 -15.73 -4.88 0.12
CA VAL A 294 -15.19 -6.15 0.61
C VAL A 294 -16.02 -6.65 1.80
N LEU A 295 -16.64 -7.83 1.64
CA LEU A 295 -17.39 -8.50 2.69
C LEU A 295 -16.54 -9.59 3.37
N VAL A 296 -16.30 -9.41 4.67
CA VAL A 296 -15.61 -10.36 5.55
C VAL A 296 -16.62 -11.05 6.44
N LEU A 297 -16.75 -12.36 6.30
CA LEU A 297 -17.59 -13.19 7.16
C LEU A 297 -16.78 -13.60 8.39
N LEU A 298 -16.98 -12.94 9.52
CA LEU A 298 -16.17 -13.18 10.73
C LEU A 298 -16.37 -14.60 11.29
N GLY A 299 -17.55 -15.18 11.10
CA GLY A 299 -17.88 -16.53 11.56
C GLY A 299 -17.07 -17.66 10.92
N VAL A 300 -16.46 -17.44 9.75
CA VAL A 300 -15.63 -18.47 9.08
C VAL A 300 -14.13 -18.33 9.39
N MET A 301 -13.74 -17.30 10.15
CA MET A 301 -12.33 -17.00 10.44
C MET A 301 -11.77 -17.81 11.62
N THR A 302 -11.64 -19.13 11.43
CA THR A 302 -11.29 -20.09 12.50
C THR A 302 -9.80 -20.18 12.86
N LYS A 303 -8.89 -19.67 12.01
CA LYS A 303 -7.43 -19.80 12.21
C LYS A 303 -6.82 -18.52 12.77
N ALA A 304 -6.15 -18.60 13.92
CA ALA A 304 -5.50 -17.44 14.55
C ALA A 304 -4.44 -16.75 13.67
N THR A 305 -3.73 -17.50 12.83
CA THR A 305 -2.69 -16.96 11.93
C THR A 305 -3.26 -16.25 10.71
N TYR A 306 -4.55 -16.42 10.41
CA TYR A 306 -5.19 -15.87 9.23
C TYR A 306 -5.93 -14.58 9.59
N THR A 307 -5.33 -13.42 9.35
CA THR A 307 -5.85 -12.12 9.80
C THR A 307 -6.98 -11.59 8.91
N ILE A 308 -7.75 -10.61 9.40
CA ILE A 308 -8.76 -9.92 8.57
C ILE A 308 -8.10 -9.27 7.33
N LYS A 309 -6.91 -8.68 7.50
CA LYS A 309 -6.14 -8.11 6.39
C LYS A 309 -5.79 -9.16 5.34
N GLN A 310 -5.30 -10.34 5.77
CA GLN A 310 -5.00 -11.43 4.84
C GLN A 310 -6.26 -11.90 4.09
N TYR A 311 -7.41 -11.98 4.76
CA TYR A 311 -8.68 -12.29 4.12
C TYR A 311 -9.02 -11.31 2.99
N ILE A 312 -8.80 -10.01 3.20
CA ILE A 312 -9.05 -8.98 2.17
C ILE A 312 -8.10 -9.18 0.98
N CYS A 313 -6.81 -9.44 1.25
CA CYS A 313 -5.79 -9.66 0.21
C CYS A 313 -6.16 -10.84 -0.68
N ASP A 314 -6.48 -11.98 -0.06
CA ASP A 314 -6.84 -13.21 -0.77
C ASP A 314 -8.15 -13.04 -1.55
N LYS A 315 -9.12 -12.28 -1.01
CA LYS A 315 -10.39 -12.01 -1.70
C LYS A 315 -10.23 -11.17 -2.95
N LEU A 316 -9.35 -10.18 -2.90
CA LEU A 316 -9.07 -9.29 -4.03
C LEU A 316 -7.99 -9.85 -4.97
N ASP A 317 -7.35 -10.96 -4.60
CA ASP A 317 -6.17 -11.51 -5.26
C ASP A 317 -5.08 -10.44 -5.47
N ILE A 318 -4.77 -9.71 -4.41
CA ILE A 318 -3.76 -8.65 -4.42
C ILE A 318 -2.74 -8.87 -3.31
N GLY A 319 -1.55 -8.30 -3.48
CA GLY A 319 -0.54 -8.25 -2.44
C GLY A 319 -1.00 -7.44 -1.23
N VAL A 320 -0.46 -7.80 -0.05
CA VAL A 320 -0.72 -7.13 1.25
C VAL A 320 -0.47 -5.64 1.18
N ASP A 321 0.52 -5.26 0.38
CA ASP A 321 0.91 -3.90 0.11
C ASP A 321 -0.12 -3.04 -0.59
N ILE A 322 -0.70 -3.56 -1.67
CA ILE A 322 -1.74 -2.88 -2.43
C ILE A 322 -3.00 -2.81 -1.57
N CYS A 323 -3.30 -3.89 -0.84
CA CYS A 323 -4.39 -3.90 0.13
C CYS A 323 -4.23 -2.78 1.17
N GLU A 324 -3.03 -2.56 1.71
CA GLU A 324 -2.75 -1.48 2.66
C GLU A 324 -2.97 -0.10 2.04
N SER A 325 -2.41 0.18 0.87
CA SER A 325 -2.62 1.47 0.17
C SER A 325 -4.11 1.73 -0.10
N LEU A 326 -4.86 0.71 -0.55
CA LEU A 326 -6.30 0.84 -0.78
C LEU A 326 -7.08 1.14 0.51
N LEU A 327 -6.68 0.57 1.65
CA LEU A 327 -7.28 0.85 2.97
C LEU A 327 -6.90 2.26 3.48
N GLU A 328 -5.64 2.68 3.32
CA GLU A 328 -5.16 3.99 3.76
C GLU A 328 -5.78 5.13 2.96
N GLU A 329 -5.94 4.94 1.65
CA GLU A 329 -6.55 5.91 0.73
C GLU A 329 -8.08 5.94 0.84
N GLY A 330 -8.69 4.98 1.55
CA GLY A 330 -10.14 4.87 1.69
C GLY A 330 -10.84 4.41 0.41
N LYS A 331 -10.13 3.65 -0.44
CA LYS A 331 -10.63 3.06 -1.69
C LYS A 331 -11.42 1.78 -1.46
N ILE A 332 -11.45 1.26 -0.23
CA ILE A 332 -12.26 0.09 0.15
C ILE A 332 -13.45 0.54 1.01
N ASN A 333 -14.61 -0.07 0.75
CA ASN A 333 -15.73 -0.12 1.68
C ASN A 333 -15.71 -1.51 2.35
N LEU A 334 -15.42 -1.55 3.65
CA LEU A 334 -15.23 -2.80 4.38
C LEU A 334 -16.49 -3.15 5.18
N PHE A 335 -17.02 -4.34 4.94
CA PHE A 335 -18.19 -4.87 5.60
C PHE A 335 -17.80 -6.10 6.43
N LEU A 336 -17.92 -6.00 7.76
CA LEU A 336 -17.59 -7.06 8.70
C LEU A 336 -18.89 -7.69 9.22
N ASP A 337 -19.19 -8.91 8.79
CA ASP A 337 -20.43 -9.58 9.15
C ASP A 337 -20.25 -10.58 10.30
N GLY A 338 -21.13 -10.50 11.28
CA GLY A 338 -21.26 -11.48 12.36
C GLY A 338 -20.22 -11.32 13.46
N LEU A 339 -20.12 -10.15 14.10
CA LEU A 339 -19.22 -9.96 15.25
C LEU A 339 -19.50 -10.97 16.38
N ASN A 340 -20.77 -11.23 16.64
CA ASN A 340 -21.24 -12.26 17.57
C ASN A 340 -20.95 -13.70 17.12
N GLU A 341 -20.55 -13.91 15.87
CA GLU A 341 -20.31 -15.23 15.26
C GLU A 341 -18.83 -15.58 15.21
N ILE A 342 -17.93 -14.69 15.68
CA ILE A 342 -16.50 -15.00 15.77
C ILE A 342 -16.31 -16.29 16.58
N PRO A 343 -15.66 -17.32 16.01
CA PRO A 343 -15.43 -18.57 16.71
C PRO A 343 -14.62 -18.37 18.00
N ALA A 344 -15.05 -19.02 19.07
CA ALA A 344 -14.23 -19.18 20.26
C ALA A 344 -13.38 -20.44 20.09
N ASP A 345 -12.06 -20.31 20.22
CA ASP A 345 -11.19 -21.44 20.51
C ASP A 345 -11.33 -21.85 21.99
N ALA A 346 -10.77 -22.99 22.37
CA ALA A 346 -10.90 -23.56 23.73
C ALA A 346 -10.47 -22.62 24.88
N GLY A 347 -9.80 -21.50 24.57
CA GLY A 347 -9.42 -20.45 25.52
C GLY A 347 -10.02 -19.06 25.27
N GLY A 348 -10.89 -18.86 24.27
CA GLY A 348 -11.45 -17.54 23.92
C GLY A 348 -10.43 -16.53 23.38
N ASN A 349 -9.21 -16.98 23.08
CA ASN A 349 -8.11 -16.18 22.57
C ASN A 349 -8.39 -15.69 21.15
N LEU A 350 -9.08 -16.50 20.34
CA LEU A 350 -9.40 -16.15 18.95
C LEU A 350 -10.39 -14.98 18.86
N LYS A 351 -11.46 -14.99 19.68
CA LYS A 351 -12.41 -13.86 19.76
C LYS A 351 -11.69 -12.60 20.19
N THR A 352 -10.84 -12.68 21.21
CA THR A 352 -10.05 -11.55 21.71
C THR A 352 -9.08 -11.01 20.64
N LEU A 353 -8.42 -11.90 19.90
CA LEU A 353 -7.51 -11.54 18.81
C LEU A 353 -8.25 -10.81 17.68
N ARG A 354 -9.40 -11.33 17.24
CA ARG A 354 -10.22 -10.70 16.20
C ARG A 354 -10.75 -9.34 16.63
N MET A 355 -11.22 -9.21 17.87
CA MET A 355 -11.64 -7.92 18.41
C MET A 355 -10.48 -6.91 18.38
N ARG A 356 -9.26 -7.33 18.70
CA ARG A 356 -8.07 -6.48 18.61
C ARG A 356 -7.78 -6.07 17.16
N GLU A 357 -7.85 -6.99 16.21
CA GLU A 357 -7.67 -6.70 14.78
C GLU A 357 -8.70 -5.69 14.28
N ILE A 358 -9.98 -5.84 14.66
CA ILE A 358 -11.03 -4.89 14.29
C ILE A 358 -10.75 -3.50 14.89
N LYS A 359 -10.38 -3.41 16.18
CA LYS A 359 -10.00 -2.13 16.80
C LYS A 359 -8.81 -1.47 16.08
N GLN A 360 -7.81 -2.26 15.67
CA GLN A 360 -6.68 -1.77 14.88
C GLN A 360 -7.14 -1.25 13.51
N LEU A 361 -7.97 -2.00 12.78
CA LEU A 361 -8.53 -1.56 11.49
C LEU A 361 -9.29 -0.23 11.62
N LEU A 362 -10.12 -0.11 12.66
CA LEU A 362 -10.90 1.10 12.94
C LEU A 362 -10.00 2.32 13.17
N ARG A 363 -8.89 2.14 13.89
CA ARG A 363 -7.94 3.20 14.25
C ARG A 363 -6.98 3.56 13.10
N ASP A 364 -6.39 2.55 12.47
CA ASP A 364 -5.29 2.72 11.53
C ASP A 364 -5.78 3.19 10.15
N TYR A 365 -7.06 2.95 9.80
CA TYR A 365 -7.63 3.28 8.49
C TYR A 365 -8.85 4.23 8.56
N PRO A 366 -8.72 5.48 9.07
CA PRO A 366 -9.84 6.41 9.28
C PRO A 366 -10.60 6.79 8.00
N LYS A 367 -9.97 6.70 6.82
CA LYS A 367 -10.60 7.04 5.52
C LYS A 367 -11.45 5.92 4.91
N THR A 368 -11.18 4.66 5.26
CA THR A 368 -11.95 3.49 4.81
C THR A 368 -13.31 3.50 5.48
N PHE A 369 -14.42 3.29 4.75
CA PHE A 369 -15.73 3.17 5.38
C PHE A 369 -15.92 1.76 5.92
N ILE A 370 -16.24 1.62 7.21
CA ILE A 370 -16.37 0.31 7.88
C ILE A 370 -17.79 0.15 8.45
N ILE A 371 -18.48 -0.92 8.06
CA ILE A 371 -19.76 -1.35 8.65
C ILE A 371 -19.58 -2.69 9.35
N ILE A 372 -20.08 -2.81 10.58
CA ILE A 372 -19.99 -4.03 11.40
C ILE A 372 -21.39 -4.46 11.81
N THR A 373 -21.74 -5.74 11.67
CA THR A 373 -23.01 -6.29 12.18
C THR A 373 -22.82 -7.02 13.51
N ASN A 374 -23.80 -6.87 14.41
CA ASN A 374 -23.80 -7.55 15.71
C ASN A 374 -25.24 -7.85 16.19
N ARG A 375 -25.37 -8.66 17.24
CA ARG A 375 -26.62 -8.83 17.99
C ARG A 375 -26.69 -7.85 19.16
N PRO A 376 -27.87 -7.31 19.51
CA PRO A 376 -28.02 -6.34 20.60
C PRO A 376 -27.54 -6.85 21.96
N GLN A 377 -27.68 -8.15 22.21
CA GLN A 377 -27.29 -8.82 23.46
C GLN A 377 -25.78 -9.01 23.65
N ASP A 378 -24.98 -8.84 22.59
CA ASP A 378 -23.51 -8.86 22.68
C ASP A 378 -23.00 -7.43 22.85
N THR A 379 -23.07 -6.90 24.07
CA THR A 379 -22.62 -5.55 24.44
C THR A 379 -21.09 -5.41 24.51
N SER A 380 -20.32 -6.31 23.91
CA SER A 380 -18.86 -6.16 23.85
C SER A 380 -18.50 -4.96 22.96
N ILE A 381 -18.29 -3.81 23.60
CA ILE A 381 -17.98 -2.53 22.95
C ILE A 381 -16.61 -2.63 22.25
N LEU A 382 -16.62 -2.33 20.94
CA LEU A 382 -15.41 -2.15 20.11
C LEU A 382 -14.69 -0.85 20.46
#